data_AF-A0A2J4YIC8-F1
#
_entry.id   AF-A0A2J4YIC8-F1
#
_cell.length_a   1.000
_cell.length_b   1.000
_cell.length_c   1.000
_cell.angle_alpha   90.00
_cell.angle_beta   90.00
_cell.angle_gamma   90.00
#
_symmetry.space_group_name_H-M   'P 1'
#
loop_
_entity.id
_entity.type
_entity.pdbx_description
1 polymer ?
#
loop_
_entity_poly.entity_id
_entity_poly.type
_entity_poly.pdbx_seq_one_letter_code
_entity_poly.pdbx_strand_id
1 'polypeptide(L)' 'LLETLPLSTHVADVVTAPIITPLLAFARDRGCAIQTGPEMALAQMKLMGQFIGAIAQEQGAAA' A
#
# COMPACT_ATOMS: atom_id res chain seq x y z
N LEU A 1 -13.36 -16.89 6.34
CA LEU A 1 -13.07 -16.17 5.08
C LEU A 1 -11.59 -15.79 4.98
N LEU A 2 -11.01 -15.07 5.95
CA LEU A 2 -9.58 -14.72 5.90
C LEU A 2 -8.66 -15.96 5.90
N GLU A 3 -9.06 -17.03 6.57
CA GLU A 3 -8.36 -18.34 6.57
C GLU A 3 -8.29 -19.03 5.20
N THR A 4 -9.04 -18.58 4.20
CA THR A 4 -8.98 -19.12 2.85
C THR A 4 -8.03 -18.34 1.95
N LEU A 5 -7.26 -17.37 2.49
CA LEU A 5 -6.27 -16.64 1.71
C LEU A 5 -5.16 -17.58 1.19
N PRO A 6 -4.90 -17.59 -0.13
CA PRO A 6 -3.69 -18.19 -0.70
C PRO A 6 -2.42 -17.49 -0.19
N LEU A 7 -1.33 -18.25 -0.03
CA LEU A 7 -0.03 -17.71 0.40
C LEU A 7 0.55 -16.69 -0.59
N SER A 8 0.21 -16.80 -1.87
CA SER A 8 0.65 -15.87 -2.92
C SER A 8 -0.15 -14.57 -2.96
N THR A 9 -1.17 -14.42 -2.13
CA THR A 9 -1.99 -13.20 -2.11
C THR A 9 -1.23 -12.05 -1.48
N HIS A 10 -1.27 -10.90 -2.14
CA HIS A 10 -0.80 -9.64 -1.59
C HIS A 10 -1.95 -8.95 -0.85
N VAL A 11 -1.74 -8.60 0.43
CA VAL A 11 -2.77 -7.99 1.27
C VAL A 11 -2.39 -6.56 1.60
N ALA A 12 -3.21 -5.61 1.18
CA ALA A 12 -3.03 -4.20 1.49
C ALA A 12 -4.11 -3.70 2.46
N ASP A 13 -3.74 -2.77 3.32
CA ASP A 13 -4.68 -2.01 4.16
C ASP A 13 -4.34 -0.52 4.08
N VAL A 14 -5.36 0.33 4.09
CA VAL A 14 -5.22 1.79 3.93
C VAL A 14 -5.11 2.52 5.27
N VAL A 15 -5.40 1.83 6.38
CA VAL A 15 -5.28 2.40 7.73
C VAL A 15 -3.83 2.80 8.01
N THR A 16 -3.64 4.06 8.42
CA THR A 16 -2.30 4.63 8.69
C THR A 16 -1.89 4.53 10.16
N ALA A 17 -2.84 4.35 11.07
CA ALA A 17 -2.58 4.14 12.50
C ALA A 17 -3.65 3.21 13.11
N PRO A 18 -3.25 2.07 13.72
CA PRO A 18 -1.88 1.52 13.78
C PRO A 18 -1.36 1.09 12.40
N ILE A 19 -0.04 1.07 12.21
CA ILE A 19 0.61 0.68 10.93
C ILE A 19 0.30 -0.77 10.56
N ILE A 20 0.38 -1.67 11.55
CA ILE A 20 -0.01 -3.07 11.41
C ILE A 20 -1.41 -3.23 11.99
N THR A 21 -2.39 -3.34 11.11
CA THR A 21 -3.77 -3.67 11.51
C THR A 21 -3.89 -5.17 11.83
N PRO A 22 -4.97 -5.59 12.51
CA PRO A 22 -5.25 -7.01 12.72
C PRO A 22 -5.30 -7.81 11.39
N LEU A 23 -5.77 -7.20 10.30
CA LEU A 23 -5.77 -7.82 8.97
C LEU A 23 -4.35 -8.07 8.46
N LEU A 24 -3.48 -7.05 8.54
CA LEU A 24 -2.09 -7.18 8.08
C LEU A 24 -1.27 -8.13 8.95
N ALA A 25 -1.52 -8.14 10.27
CA ALA A 25 -0.92 -9.12 11.17
C ALA A 25 -1.29 -10.55 10.77
N PHE A 26 -2.59 -10.82 10.58
CA PHE A 26 -3.09 -12.12 10.14
C PHE A 26 -2.47 -12.55 8.80
N ALA A 27 -2.43 -11.65 7.81
CA ALA A 27 -1.88 -11.93 6.49
C ALA A 27 -0.37 -12.26 6.56
N ARG A 28 0.40 -11.46 7.33
CA ARG A 28 1.83 -11.67 7.54
C ARG A 28 2.11 -13.00 8.23
N ASP A 29 1.36 -13.33 9.28
CA ASP A 29 1.55 -14.58 10.05
C ASP A 29 1.24 -15.81 9.20
N ARG A 30 0.40 -15.64 8.16
CA ARG A 30 0.12 -16.66 7.15
C ARG A 30 1.20 -16.73 6.05
N GLY A 31 2.14 -15.80 5.99
CA GLY A 31 3.18 -15.74 4.95
C GLY A 31 2.80 -14.98 3.69
N CYS A 32 1.70 -14.22 3.72
CA CYS A 32 1.32 -13.32 2.63
C CYS A 32 2.27 -12.12 2.60
N ALA A 33 2.54 -11.60 1.40
CA ALA A 33 3.15 -10.28 1.27
C ALA A 33 2.11 -9.21 1.65
N ILE A 34 2.56 -8.15 2.34
CA ILE A 34 1.67 -7.10 2.85
C ILE A 34 2.08 -5.71 2.35
N GLN A 35 1.11 -4.82 2.25
CA GLN A 35 1.31 -3.38 2.04
C GLN A 35 0.54 -2.58 3.09
N THR A 36 1.19 -1.58 3.66
CA THR A 36 0.68 -0.77 4.77
C THR A 36 0.09 0.57 4.29
N GLY A 37 -0.75 1.17 5.12
CA GLY A 37 -1.32 2.49 4.87
C GLY A 37 -0.26 3.59 4.70
N PRO A 38 0.80 3.67 5.52
CA PRO A 38 1.86 4.66 5.32
C PRO A 38 2.61 4.52 3.99
N GLU A 39 2.82 3.30 3.48
CA GLU A 39 3.43 3.08 2.16
C GLU A 39 2.51 3.61 1.04
N MET A 40 1.22 3.35 1.14
CA MET A 40 0.22 3.94 0.24
C MET A 40 0.22 5.47 0.33
N ALA A 41 0.23 6.04 1.54
CA ALA A 41 0.22 7.47 1.75
C ALA A 41 1.46 8.15 1.12
N LEU A 42 2.65 7.53 1.28
CA LEU A 42 3.88 8.00 0.64
C LEU A 42 3.77 8.00 -0.89
N ALA A 43 3.27 6.91 -1.48
CA ALA A 43 3.05 6.82 -2.92
C ALA A 43 2.06 7.89 -3.42
N GLN A 44 0.99 8.13 -2.66
CA GLN A 44 -0.02 9.14 -2.98
C GLN A 44 0.54 10.56 -2.89
N MET A 45 1.42 10.85 -1.93
CA MET A 45 2.06 12.17 -1.82
C MET A 45 2.87 12.53 -3.05
N LYS A 46 3.59 11.56 -3.66
CA LYS A 46 4.30 11.77 -4.92
C LYS A 46 3.33 12.22 -6.02
N LEU A 47 2.24 11.46 -6.22
CA LEU A 47 1.23 11.75 -7.23
C LEU A 47 0.55 13.10 -7.01
N MET A 48 0.24 13.43 -5.75
CA MET A 48 -0.40 14.70 -5.41
C MET A 48 0.54 15.89 -5.65
N GLY A 49 1.79 15.80 -5.22
CA GLY A 49 2.80 16.83 -5.47
C GLY A 49 3.05 17.03 -6.97
N GLN A 50 3.04 15.94 -7.72
CA GLN A 50 3.12 15.93 -9.18
C GLN A 50 1.94 16.67 -9.82
N PHE A 51 0.71 16.36 -9.40
CA PHE A 51 -0.50 16.96 -9.94
C PHE A 51 -0.59 18.48 -9.68
N ILE A 52 -0.22 18.93 -8.48
CA ILE A 52 -0.27 20.36 -8.11
C ILE A 52 0.94 21.17 -8.59
N GLY A 53 1.89 20.54 -9.29
CA GLY A 53 3.11 21.19 -9.78
C GLY A 53 4.16 21.48 -8.70
N ALA A 54 4.05 20.87 -7.52
CA ALA A 54 5.04 20.97 -6.44
C ALA A 54 6.21 19.99 -6.61
N ILE A 55 6.01 18.90 -7.36
CA ILE A 55 7.03 17.90 -7.70
C ILE A 55 7.09 17.77 -9.22
N ALA A 56 8.29 17.68 -9.78
CA ALA A 56 8.47 17.46 -11.21
C ALA A 56 7.85 16.12 -11.66
N GLN A 57 7.23 16.12 -12.84
CA GLN A 57 6.88 14.87 -13.50
C GLN A 57 8.17 14.17 -13.92
N GLU A 58 8.30 12.88 -13.64
CA GLU A 58 9.31 12.07 -14.33
C GLU A 58 8.82 11.89 -15.77
N GLN A 59 9.59 12.36 -16.77
CA GLN A 59 9.29 12.11 -18.18
C GLN A 59 9.21 10.59 -18.42
N GLY A 60 8.00 10.05 -18.66
CA GLY A 60 7.86 8.70 -19.22
C GLY A 60 6.76 7.78 -18.70
N ALA A 61 5.65 8.28 -18.14
CA ALA A 61 4.51 7.41 -17.81
C ALA A 61 3.15 8.04 -18.14
N ALA A 62 3.05 8.63 -19.34
CA ALA A 62 1.78 8.96 -19.95
C ALA A 62 1.66 8.20 -21.28
N ALA A 63 1.05 7.01 -21.21
CA ALA A 63 0.28 6.36 -22.26
C ALA A 63 -0.46 5.16 -21.66
#